data_AF-A0AA90T7H4-F1
#
_entry.id   AF-A0AA90T7H4-F1
#
_cell.length_a   1.000
_cell.length_b   1.000
_cell.length_c   1.000
_cell.angle_alpha   90.00
_cell.angle_beta   90.00
_cell.angle_gamma   90.00
#
_symmetry.space_group_name_H-M   'P 1'
#
loop_
_entity.id
_entity.type
_entity.pdbx_description
1 polymer ?
#
loop_
_entity_poly.entity_id
_entity_poly.type
_entity_poly.pdbx_seq_one_letter_code
_entity_poly.pdbx_strand_id
1 'polypeptide(L)'
;MSNLVTLSIASEIFLLFSFIIIFLSTRNTKKNVLLMTLLIIGGVPLLYKVIDHINGHYMDANIGLGLAFMFTWIYSAITFVIAIILLVKKKRNNNISKEQ
;
A
#
# COMPACT_ATOMS: atom_id res chain seq x y z
N MET A 1 -22.74 0.70 -2.00
CA MET A 1 -21.56 1.53 -2.35
C MET A 1 -21.39 1.51 -3.85
N SER A 2 -20.92 2.61 -4.46
CA SER A 2 -20.59 2.61 -5.89
C SER A 2 -19.39 1.70 -6.15
N ASN A 3 -19.32 1.08 -7.34
CA ASN A 3 -18.23 0.18 -7.73
C ASN A 3 -16.85 0.84 -7.58
N LEU A 4 -16.76 2.14 -7.82
CA LEU A 4 -15.55 2.95 -7.69
C LEU A 4 -15.08 3.08 -6.23
N VAL A 5 -15.99 3.34 -5.30
CA VAL A 5 -15.65 3.41 -3.86
C VAL A 5 -15.19 2.04 -3.37
N THR A 6 -15.88 0.98 -3.77
CA THR A 6 -15.47 -0.40 -3.44
C THR A 6 -14.07 -0.72 -3.97
N LEU A 7 -13.77 -0.37 -5.23
CA LEU A 7 -12.45 -0.57 -5.83
C LEU A 7 -11.36 0.24 -5.12
N SER A 8 -11.67 1.48 -4.72
CA SER A 8 -10.76 2.35 -3.98
C SER A 8 -10.40 1.74 -2.63
N ILE A 9 -11.41 1.31 -1.87
CA ILE A 9 -11.23 0.64 -0.58
C ILE A 9 -10.40 -0.64 -0.73
N ALA A 10 -10.69 -1.47 -1.74
CA ALA A 10 -9.92 -2.68 -2.00
C ALA A 10 -8.44 -2.37 -2.31
N SER A 11 -8.18 -1.30 -3.07
CA SER A 11 -6.82 -0.86 -3.42
C SER A 11 -6.04 -0.38 -2.18
N GLU A 12 -6.68 0.41 -1.32
CA GLU A 12 -6.09 0.87 -0.05
C GLU A 12 -5.84 -0.29 0.92
N ILE A 13 -6.76 -1.25 1.01
CA ILE A 13 -6.57 -2.45 1.84
C ILE A 13 -5.36 -3.24 1.36
N PHE A 14 -5.18 -3.41 0.05
CA PHE A 14 -4.03 -4.13 -0.49
C PHE A 14 -2.70 -3.42 -0.22
N LEU A 15 -2.68 -2.08 -0.34
CA LEU A 15 -1.53 -1.26 0.05
C LEU A 15 -1.21 -1.41 1.54
N LEU A 16 -2.20 -1.22 2.41
CA LEU A 16 -2.06 -1.35 3.86
C LEU A 16 -1.57 -2.73 4.26
N PHE A 17 -2.14 -3.78 3.67
CA PHE A 17 -1.73 -5.15 3.91
C PHE A 17 -0.23 -5.37 3.59
N SER A 18 0.23 -4.83 2.47
CA SER A 18 1.64 -4.88 2.08
C SER A 18 2.56 -4.22 3.10
N PHE A 19 2.19 -3.03 3.59
CA PHE A 19 2.95 -2.32 4.62
C PHE A 19 2.90 -3.03 5.98
N ILE A 20 1.75 -3.58 6.37
CA ILE A 20 1.61 -4.35 7.63
C ILE A 20 2.60 -5.51 7.64
N ILE A 21 2.75 -6.25 6.54
CA ILE A 21 3.74 -7.35 6.46
C ILE A 21 5.17 -6.81 6.66
N ILE A 22 5.50 -5.66 6.09
CA ILE A 22 6.83 -5.03 6.26
C ILE A 22 7.03 -4.63 7.72
N PHE A 23 6.05 -3.97 8.34
CA PHE A 23 6.08 -3.56 9.75
C PHE A 23 6.28 -4.76 10.67
N LEU A 24 5.57 -5.86 10.43
CA LEU A 24 5.73 -7.09 11.20
C LEU A 24 7.09 -7.76 10.95
N SER A 25 7.72 -7.52 9.80
CA SER A 25 9.00 -8.12 9.43
C SER A 25 10.22 -7.34 9.94
N THR A 26 10.08 -6.03 10.21
CA THR A 26 11.14 -5.17 10.74
C THR A 26 11.02 -4.98 12.26
N ARG A 27 12.13 -5.08 13.00
CA ARG A 27 12.17 -4.77 14.46
C ARG A 27 12.65 -3.34 14.76
N ASN A 28 12.93 -2.53 13.75
CA ASN A 28 13.58 -1.22 13.93
C ASN A 28 12.57 -0.06 13.92
N THR A 29 12.39 0.59 15.06
CA THR A 29 11.45 1.70 15.25
C THR A 29 11.75 2.94 14.41
N LYS A 30 13.02 3.22 14.09
CA LYS A 30 13.39 4.36 13.21
C LYS A 30 12.92 4.14 11.77
N LYS A 31 12.92 2.89 11.31
CA LYS A 31 12.40 2.55 9.97
C LYS A 31 10.88 2.69 9.89
N ASN A 32 10.18 2.65 11.03
CA ASN A 32 8.72 2.76 11.04
C ASN A 32 8.24 4.16 10.63
N VAL A 33 8.96 5.23 11.01
CA VAL A 33 8.61 6.60 10.59
C VAL A 33 8.71 6.73 9.07
N LEU A 34 9.80 6.24 8.48
CA LEU A 34 9.97 6.23 7.02
C LEU A 34 8.88 5.40 6.31
N LEU A 35 8.56 4.22 6.85
CA LEU A 35 7.50 3.37 6.29
C LEU A 35 6.12 4.04 6.36
N MET A 36 5.83 4.79 7.42
CA MET A 36 4.60 5.58 7.50
C MET A 36 4.57 6.69 6.45
N THR A 37 5.67 7.40 6.23
CA THR A 37 5.76 8.40 5.15
C THR A 37 5.52 7.78 3.78
N LEU A 38 6.12 6.61 3.52
CA LEU A 38 5.95 5.88 2.26
C LEU A 38 4.51 5.38 2.06
N LEU A 39 3.85 4.91 3.13
CA LEU A 39 2.44 4.53 3.10
C LEU A 39 1.55 5.71 2.73
N ILE A 40 1.77 6.87 3.34
CA ILE A 40 1.03 8.10 3.05
C ILE A 40 1.21 8.49 1.58
N ILE A 41 2.44 8.47 1.06
CA ILE A 41 2.72 8.77 -0.35
C ILE A 41 1.99 7.79 -1.28
N GLY A 42 1.91 6.51 -0.92
CA GLY A 42 1.23 5.49 -1.71
C GLY A 42 -0.29 5.62 -1.76
N GLY A 43 -0.94 5.97 -0.65
CA GLY A 43 -2.42 5.96 -0.54
C GLY A 43 -3.09 7.33 -0.68
N VAL A 44 -2.48 8.41 -0.17
CA VAL A 44 -3.12 9.73 -0.16
C VAL A 44 -3.54 10.23 -1.55
N PRO A 45 -2.74 10.07 -2.63
CA PRO A 45 -3.14 10.51 -3.96
C PRO A 45 -4.46 9.88 -4.45
N LEU A 46 -4.68 8.59 -4.20
CA LEU A 46 -5.92 7.90 -4.60
C LEU A 46 -7.10 8.37 -3.76
N LEU A 47 -6.94 8.44 -2.44
CA LEU A 47 -7.99 8.95 -1.55
C LEU A 47 -8.43 10.35 -1.97
N TYR A 48 -7.48 11.26 -2.23
CA TYR A 48 -7.78 12.61 -2.68
C TYR A 48 -8.57 12.60 -3.99
N LYS A 49 -8.12 11.85 -4.99
CA LYS A 49 -8.79 11.81 -6.30
C LYS A 49 -10.17 11.16 -6.25
N VAL A 50 -10.40 10.19 -5.37
CA VAL A 50 -11.71 9.58 -5.17
C VAL A 50 -12.67 10.55 -4.51
N ILE A 51 -12.24 11.25 -3.46
CA ILE A 51 -13.04 12.27 -2.78
C ILE A 51 -13.41 13.40 -3.75
N ASP A 52 -12.41 13.88 -4.50
CA ASP A 52 -12.60 14.89 -5.54
C ASP A 52 -13.58 14.42 -6.62
N HIS A 53 -13.47 13.19 -7.09
CA HIS A 53 -14.40 12.62 -8.07
C HIS A 53 -15.84 12.48 -7.57
N ILE A 54 -16.03 12.10 -6.30
CA ILE A 54 -17.36 11.95 -5.71
C ILE A 54 -18.05 13.30 -5.51
N ASN A 55 -17.28 14.33 -5.18
CA ASN A 55 -17.80 15.69 -4.94
C ASN A 55 -17.90 16.53 -6.21
N GLY A 56 -17.15 16.19 -7.26
CA GLY A 56 -17.13 16.92 -8.52
C GLY A 56 -18.17 16.39 -9.52
N HIS A 57 -18.83 17.30 -10.25
CA HIS A 57 -19.70 16.95 -11.37
C HIS A 57 -18.89 16.75 -12.66
N TYR A 58 -18.08 15.69 -12.68
CA TYR A 58 -17.30 15.32 -13.87
C TYR A 58 -18.23 14.82 -14.98
N MET A 59 -18.30 15.55 -16.10
CA MET A 59 -19.10 15.15 -17.28
C MET A 59 -18.42 14.03 -18.09
N ASP A 60 -17.09 13.91 -18.00
CA ASP A 60 -16.28 12.97 -18.78
C ASP A 60 -15.40 12.08 -17.88
N ALA A 61 -14.68 11.14 -18.51
CA ALA A 61 -13.74 10.25 -17.83
C ALA A 61 -12.63 11.03 -17.10
N ASN A 62 -12.51 10.81 -15.79
CA ASN A 62 -11.46 11.41 -14.97
C ASN A 62 -10.14 10.62 -15.11
N ILE A 63 -9.32 11.02 -16.09
CA ILE A 63 -7.99 10.41 -16.35
C ILE A 63 -7.11 10.47 -15.09
N GLY A 64 -7.18 11.56 -14.32
CA GLY A 64 -6.43 11.72 -13.08
C GLY A 64 -6.75 10.67 -12.03
N LEU A 65 -8.02 10.25 -11.95
CA LEU A 65 -8.45 9.18 -11.06
C LEU A 65 -7.90 7.82 -11.52
N GLY A 66 -7.97 7.53 -12.83
CA GLY A 66 -7.38 6.31 -13.40
C GLY A 66 -5.88 6.21 -13.15
N LEU A 67 -5.14 7.30 -13.31
CA LEU A 67 -3.71 7.36 -13.01
C LEU A 67 -3.41 7.16 -11.53
N ALA A 68 -4.25 7.71 -10.63
CA ALA A 68 -4.10 7.50 -9.19
C ALA A 68 -4.31 6.03 -8.79
N PHE A 69 -5.25 5.33 -9.43
CA PHE A 69 -5.42 3.88 -9.27
C PHE A 69 -4.18 3.12 -9.75
N MET A 70 -3.70 3.39 -10.96
CA MET A 70 -2.51 2.73 -11.51
C MET A 70 -1.28 2.94 -10.62
N PHE A 71 -1.06 4.18 -10.16
CA PHE A 71 0.01 4.49 -9.22
C PHE A 71 -0.09 3.64 -7.95
N THR A 72 -1.26 3.62 -7.31
CA THR A 72 -1.49 2.86 -6.07
C THR A 72 -1.29 1.36 -6.28
N TRP A 73 -1.75 0.81 -7.40
CA TRP A 73 -1.59 -0.61 -7.73
C TRP A 73 -0.13 -1.00 -7.95
N ILE A 74 0.60 -0.24 -8.76
CA ILE A 74 2.03 -0.47 -9.01
C ILE A 74 2.81 -0.35 -7.70
N TYR A 75 2.53 0.69 -6.92
CA TYR A 75 3.17 0.93 -5.63
C TYR A 75 2.91 -0.23 -4.66
N SER A 76 1.66 -0.70 -4.58
CA SER A 76 1.28 -1.83 -3.75
C SER A 76 1.97 -3.11 -4.19
N ALA A 77 2.03 -3.39 -5.49
CA ALA A 77 2.69 -4.58 -6.02
C ALA A 77 4.19 -4.60 -5.68
N ILE A 78 4.89 -3.48 -5.87
CA ILE A 78 6.31 -3.35 -5.50
C ILE A 78 6.50 -3.54 -3.99
N THR A 79 5.68 -2.87 -3.19
CA THR A 79 5.74 -2.96 -1.73
C THR A 79 5.47 -4.38 -1.25
N PHE A 80 4.51 -5.07 -1.86
CA PHE A 80 4.17 -6.45 -1.54
C PHE A 80 5.34 -7.40 -1.84
N VAL A 81 5.99 -7.26 -3.00
CA VAL A 81 7.19 -8.06 -3.34
C VAL A 81 8.29 -7.86 -2.30
N ILE A 82 8.57 -6.61 -1.91
CA ILE A 82 9.54 -6.28 -0.86
C ILE A 82 9.11 -6.94 0.47
N ALA A 83 7.83 -6.89 0.81
CA ALA A 83 7.27 -7.49 2.02
C ALA A 83 7.50 -9.00 2.08
N ILE A 84 7.25 -9.72 0.97
CA ILE A 84 7.50 -11.16 0.87
C ILE A 84 9.00 -11.48 1.03
N ILE A 85 9.88 -10.72 0.37
CA ILE A 85 11.34 -10.92 0.50
C ILE A 85 11.78 -10.77 1.96
N LEU A 86 11.27 -9.75 2.66
CA LEU A 86 11.59 -9.51 4.07
C LEU A 86 11.03 -10.61 4.99
N LEU A 87 9.81 -11.08 4.73
CA LEU A 87 9.19 -12.16 5.49
C LEU A 87 10.01 -13.45 5.37
N VAL A 88 10.41 -13.82 4.15
CA VAL A 88 11.24 -15.02 3.90
C VAL A 88 12.60 -14.89 4.59
N LYS A 89 13.25 -13.73 4.50
CA LYS A 89 14.53 -13.47 5.20
C LYS A 89 14.38 -13.60 6.72
N LYS A 90 13.33 -13.03 7.31
CA LYS A 90 13.07 -13.13 8.76
C LYS A 90 12.86 -14.58 9.19
N LYS A 91 12.08 -15.36 8.44
CA LYS A 91 11.85 -16.78 8.73
C LYS A 91 13.15 -17.59 8.70
N ARG A 92 14.00 -17.37 7.70
CA ARG A 92 15.32 -18.03 7.60
C ARG A 92 16.19 -17.74 8.82
N ASN A 93 16.32 -16.47 9.21
CA ASN A 93 17.16 -16.08 10.34
C ASN A 93 16.68 -16.68 11.66
N ASN A 94 15.36 -16.75 11.88
CA ASN A 94 14.78 -17.36 13.08
C ASN A 94 14.99 -18.88 13.15
N ASN A 95 15.09 -19.57 12.02
CA ASN A 95 15.36 -21.01 11.99
C ASN A 95 16.83 -21.29 12.36
N ILE A 96 17.77 -20.54 11.80
CA ILE A 96 19.21 -20.68 12.11
C ILE A 96 19.46 -20.48 13.62
N SER A 97 18.81 -19.49 14.25
CA SER A 97 18.98 -19.24 15.69
C SER A 97 18.40 -20.33 16.60
N LYS A 98 17.60 -21.28 16.10
CA LYS A 98 17.06 -22.40 16.88
C LYS A 98 17.93 -23.65 16.81
N GLU A 99 18.84 -23.73 15.84
CA GLU A 99 19.77 -24.86 15.65
C GLU A 99 21.11 -24.64 16.36
N GLN A 100 21.37 -23.42 16.85
CA GLN A 100 22.52 -23.06 17.70
C GLN A 100 22.13 -23.10 19.18
#